data_AF-A0A1F6BG18-F1
#
_entry.id   AF-A0A1F6BG18-F1
#
_cell.length_a   1.000
_cell.length_b   1.000
_cell.length_c   1.000
_cell.angle_alpha   90.00
_cell.angle_beta   90.00
_cell.angle_gamma   90.00
#
_symmetry.space_group_name_H-M   'P 1'
#
loop_
_entity.id
_entity.type
_entity.pdbx_description
1 polymer ?
#
loop_
_entity_poly.entity_id
_entity_poly.type
_entity_poly.pdbx_seq_one_letter_code
_entity_poly.pdbx_strand_id
1 'polypeptide(L)'
;MKKKTDSDIQELQKQIEEWKGKYLRALADYQNLEKRTQNEKDELRKLAAEIVLARMLPVVDTLTKAKDHIMDAGLNLAYKELETAFAELGFTKIDVAGKKFNPHEMECIEVVAGEDNMVVEELLSGYKLHDKIVRVAQVKVGKTLQN
;
A
#
# COMPACT_ATOMS: atom_id res chain seq x y z
N MET A 1 21.82 -41.20 51.76
CA MET A 1 21.09 -40.85 50.51
C MET A 1 19.90 -41.79 50.38
N LYS A 2 18.66 -41.30 50.50
CA LYS A 2 17.47 -42.15 50.27
C LYS A 2 17.39 -42.49 48.78
N LYS A 3 17.41 -43.78 48.42
CA LYS A 3 17.17 -44.24 47.04
C LYS A 3 15.71 -43.91 46.69
N LYS A 4 15.47 -43.18 45.60
CA LYS A 4 14.13 -42.91 45.07
C LYS A 4 13.47 -44.24 44.69
N THR A 5 12.19 -44.37 45.00
CA THR A 5 11.37 -45.53 44.65
C THR A 5 11.02 -45.49 43.17
N ASP A 6 10.77 -46.62 42.54
CA ASP A 6 10.44 -46.72 41.10
C ASP A 6 9.18 -45.88 40.75
N SER A 7 8.22 -45.81 41.69
CA SER A 7 7.05 -44.92 41.61
C SER A 7 7.40 -43.43 41.56
N ASP A 8 8.44 -43.00 42.30
CA ASP A 8 8.88 -41.59 42.30
C ASP A 8 9.54 -41.23 40.96
N ILE A 9 10.19 -42.20 40.32
CA ILE A 9 10.82 -42.03 39.01
C ILE A 9 9.74 -41.88 37.92
N GLN A 10 8.70 -42.72 37.94
CA GLN A 10 7.59 -42.64 36.98
C GLN A 10 6.81 -41.32 37.09
N GLU A 11 6.52 -40.87 38.30
CA GLU A 11 5.83 -39.60 38.53
C GLU A 11 6.67 -38.40 38.02
N LEU A 12 7.98 -38.41 38.28
CA LEU A 12 8.89 -37.40 37.73
C LEU A 12 8.96 -37.42 36.21
N GLN A 13 8.95 -38.59 35.57
CA GLN A 13 8.92 -38.72 34.12
C GLN A 13 7.63 -38.13 33.52
N LYS A 14 6.48 -38.42 34.14
CA LYS A 14 5.20 -37.85 33.73
C LYS A 14 5.18 -36.32 33.84
N GLN A 15 5.70 -35.77 34.93
CA GLN A 15 5.84 -34.33 35.10
C GLN A 15 6.77 -33.72 34.04
N ILE A 16 7.89 -34.37 33.73
CA ILE A 16 8.80 -33.93 32.67
C ILE A 16 8.09 -33.87 31.32
N GLU A 17 7.31 -34.90 30.97
CA GLU A 17 6.54 -34.91 29.71
C GLU A 17 5.47 -33.80 29.68
N GLU A 18 4.75 -33.59 30.79
CA GLU A 18 3.76 -32.52 30.90
C GLU A 18 4.40 -31.14 30.73
N TRP A 19 5.51 -30.88 31.44
CA TRP A 19 6.25 -29.61 31.33
C TRP A 19 6.86 -29.42 29.95
N LYS A 20 7.39 -30.48 29.33
CA LYS A 20 7.90 -30.43 27.96
C LYS A 20 6.78 -30.09 26.97
N GLY A 21 5.60 -30.68 27.13
CA GLY A 21 4.43 -30.36 26.31
C GLY A 21 3.93 -28.92 26.51
N LYS A 22 3.90 -28.43 27.74
CA LYS A 22 3.59 -27.02 28.06
C LYS A 22 4.63 -26.08 27.43
N TYR A 23 5.92 -26.40 27.56
CA TYR A 23 7.01 -25.61 27.00
C TYR A 23 6.94 -25.55 25.47
N LEU A 24 6.74 -26.67 24.79
CA LEU A 24 6.63 -26.71 23.33
C LEU A 24 5.44 -25.89 22.82
N ARG A 25 4.30 -25.94 23.52
CA ARG A 25 3.14 -25.10 23.19
C ARG A 25 3.45 -23.61 23.39
N ALA A 26 4.01 -23.24 24.54
CA ALA A 26 4.39 -21.85 24.81
C ALA A 26 5.40 -21.32 23.78
N LEU A 27 6.34 -22.16 23.34
CA LEU A 27 7.30 -21.81 22.29
C LEU A 27 6.60 -21.57 20.94
N ALA A 28 5.65 -22.43 20.57
CA ALA A 28 4.85 -22.25 19.35
C ALA A 28 3.99 -20.98 19.40
N ASP A 29 3.34 -20.72 20.54
CA ASP A 29 2.54 -19.50 20.74
C ASP A 29 3.41 -18.24 20.64
N TYR A 30 4.62 -18.27 21.20
CA TYR A 30 5.58 -17.17 21.08
C TYR A 30 6.00 -16.94 19.63
N GLN A 31 6.35 -17.98 18.87
CA GLN A 31 6.71 -17.86 17.45
C GLN A 31 5.56 -17.27 16.62
N ASN A 32 4.32 -17.69 16.90
CA ASN A 32 3.14 -17.13 16.25
C ASN A 32 2.92 -15.66 16.61
N LEU A 33 3.09 -15.31 17.89
CA LEU A 33 2.99 -13.93 18.36
C LEU A 33 4.06 -13.03 17.72
N GLU A 34 5.31 -13.50 17.64
CA GLU A 34 6.41 -12.76 17.02
C GLU A 34 6.12 -12.48 15.54
N LYS A 35 5.70 -13.50 14.79
CA LYS A 35 5.28 -13.34 13.38
C LYS A 35 4.13 -12.35 13.22
N ARG A 36 3.10 -12.47 14.07
CA ARG A 36 1.95 -11.54 14.05
C ARG A 36 2.38 -10.11 14.36
N THR A 37 3.19 -9.92 15.39
CA THR A 37 3.70 -8.60 15.81
C THR A 37 4.52 -7.96 14.71
N GLN A 38 5.32 -8.73 13.97
CA GLN A 38 6.08 -8.22 12.84
C GLN A 38 5.15 -7.75 11.70
N ASN A 39 4.12 -8.54 11.36
CA ASN A 39 3.15 -8.14 10.35
C ASN A 39 2.39 -6.86 10.74
N GLU A 40 1.94 -6.76 12.00
CA GLU A 40 1.26 -5.55 12.50
C GLU A 40 2.16 -4.31 12.41
N LYS A 41 3.46 -4.43 12.73
CA LYS A 41 4.42 -3.34 12.55
C LYS A 41 4.58 -2.95 11.09
N ASP A 42 4.59 -3.91 10.17
CA ASP A 42 4.72 -3.65 8.74
C ASP A 42 3.47 -2.93 8.20
N GLU A 43 2.28 -3.36 8.63
CA GLU A 43 1.01 -2.71 8.30
C GLU A 43 0.94 -1.27 8.84
N LEU A 44 1.33 -1.06 10.10
CA LEU A 44 1.40 0.28 10.69
C LEU A 44 2.36 1.20 9.93
N ARG A 45 3.52 0.69 9.48
CA ARG A 45 4.46 1.46 8.66
C ARG A 45 3.84 1.87 7.32
N LYS A 46 3.15 0.95 6.63
CA LYS A 46 2.47 1.24 5.36
C LYS A 46 1.35 2.26 5.55
N LEU A 47 0.54 2.11 6.60
CA LEU A 47 -0.54 3.04 6.91
C LEU A 47 -0.01 4.45 7.23
N ALA A 48 1.06 4.55 8.01
CA ALA A 48 1.69 5.83 8.32
C ALA A 48 2.21 6.53 7.04
N ALA A 49 2.86 5.78 6.15
CA ALA A 49 3.32 6.30 4.87
C ALA A 49 2.15 6.78 3.99
N GLU A 50 1.08 5.98 3.89
CA GLU A 50 -0.13 6.33 3.16
C GLU A 50 -0.75 7.65 3.64
N ILE A 51 -0.90 7.83 4.95
CA ILE A 51 -1.47 9.06 5.54
C ILE A 51 -0.64 10.30 5.18
N VAL A 52 0.69 10.18 5.26
CA VAL A 52 1.59 11.29 4.93
C VAL A 52 1.52 11.61 3.44
N LEU A 53 1.64 10.59 2.58
CA LEU A 53 1.60 10.76 1.12
C LEU A 53 0.25 11.31 0.64
N ALA A 54 -0.87 10.83 1.20
CA ALA A 54 -2.20 11.36 0.91
C ALA A 54 -2.33 12.86 1.25
N ARG A 55 -1.71 13.30 2.35
CA ARG A 55 -1.68 14.73 2.71
C ARG A 55 -0.76 15.56 1.82
N MET A 56 0.24 14.95 1.22
CA MET A 56 1.17 15.61 0.28
C MET A 56 0.58 15.75 -1.12
N LEU A 57 -0.41 14.95 -1.51
CA LEU A 57 -1.01 14.96 -2.84
C LEU A 57 -1.42 16.36 -3.36
N PRO A 58 -2.09 17.24 -2.58
CA PRO A 58 -2.43 18.58 -3.06
C PRO A 58 -1.20 19.44 -3.40
N VAL A 59 -0.09 19.23 -2.69
CA VAL A 59 1.19 19.90 -2.97
C VAL A 59 1.76 19.40 -4.29
N VAL A 60 1.73 18.08 -4.50
CA VAL A 60 2.17 17.44 -5.75
C VAL A 60 1.35 17.98 -6.92
N ASP A 61 0.03 18.05 -6.79
CA ASP A 61 -0.85 18.57 -7.85
C ASP A 61 -0.52 20.03 -8.20
N THR A 62 -0.24 20.85 -7.16
CA THR A 62 0.14 22.24 -7.36
C THR A 62 1.49 22.35 -8.05
N LEU A 63 2.46 21.51 -7.68
CA LEU A 63 3.77 21.44 -8.33
C LEU A 63 3.67 20.97 -9.78
N THR A 64 2.84 19.97 -10.09
CA THR A 64 2.59 19.52 -11.46
C THR A 64 2.03 20.66 -12.31
N LYS A 65 1.00 21.37 -11.81
CA LYS A 65 0.45 22.53 -12.51
C LYS A 65 1.49 23.64 -12.70
N ALA A 66 2.27 23.95 -11.66
CA ALA A 66 3.32 24.96 -11.75
C ALA A 66 4.38 24.57 -12.78
N LYS A 67 4.78 23.29 -12.82
CA LYS A 67 5.71 22.74 -13.80
C LYS A 67 5.23 22.95 -15.23
N ASP A 68 3.97 22.60 -15.49
CA ASP A 68 3.38 22.67 -16.83
C ASP A 68 3.14 24.12 -17.29
N HIS A 69 2.86 25.04 -16.36
CA HIS A 69 2.67 26.46 -16.69
C HIS A 69 3.97 27.27 -16.82
N ILE A 70 4.92 27.07 -15.91
CA ILE A 70 6.16 27.86 -15.87
C ILE A 70 7.17 27.33 -16.89
N MET A 71 7.17 26.02 -17.15
CA MET A 71 8.11 25.33 -18.04
C MET A 71 9.59 25.58 -17.69
N ASP A 72 9.88 25.85 -16.42
CA ASP A 72 11.24 26.05 -15.92
C ASP A 72 12.01 24.72 -15.82
N ALA A 73 13.28 24.73 -16.25
CA ALA A 73 14.11 23.53 -16.26
C ALA A 73 14.49 23.05 -14.85
N GLY A 74 14.70 23.96 -13.90
CA GLY A 74 15.02 23.63 -12.51
C GLY A 74 13.81 23.01 -11.80
N LEU A 75 12.63 23.57 -12.01
CA LEU A 75 11.37 23.01 -11.49
C LEU A 75 11.08 21.62 -12.08
N ASN A 76 11.31 21.44 -13.38
CA ASN A 76 11.20 20.13 -14.03
C ASN A 76 12.13 19.09 -13.41
N LEU A 77 13.38 19.46 -13.12
CA LEU A 77 14.35 18.57 -12.48
C LEU A 77 13.89 18.20 -11.06
N ALA A 78 13.52 19.19 -10.24
CA ALA A 78 13.05 18.96 -8.87
C ALA A 78 11.78 18.08 -8.83
N TYR A 79 10.86 18.29 -9.76
CA TYR A 79 9.66 17.47 -9.90
C TYR A 79 10.02 16.01 -10.25
N LYS A 80 10.98 15.78 -11.14
CA LYS A 80 11.45 14.44 -11.50
C LYS A 80 12.15 13.73 -10.33
N GLU A 81 12.93 14.46 -9.54
CA GLU A 81 13.54 13.93 -8.31
C GLU A 81 12.47 13.51 -7.29
N LEU A 82 11.42 14.33 -7.14
CA LEU A 82 10.26 14.01 -6.30
C LEU A 82 9.56 12.73 -6.76
N GLU A 83 9.27 12.61 -8.06
CA GLU A 83 8.66 11.39 -8.63
C GLU A 83 9.53 10.16 -8.41
N THR A 84 10.85 10.30 -8.52
CA THR A 84 11.80 9.20 -8.28
C THR A 84 11.77 8.77 -6.81
N ALA A 85 11.83 9.71 -5.88
CA ALA A 85 11.75 9.42 -4.44
C ALA A 85 10.43 8.76 -4.05
N PHE A 86 9.33 9.17 -4.66
CA PHE A 86 8.02 8.53 -4.48
C PHE A 86 7.99 7.10 -5.03
N ALA A 87 8.54 6.88 -6.23
CA ALA A 87 8.60 5.55 -6.83
C ALA A 87 9.42 4.56 -5.97
N GLU A 88 10.53 5.01 -5.37
CA GLU A 88 11.33 4.20 -4.43
C GLU A 88 10.55 3.79 -3.17
N LEU A 89 9.61 4.62 -2.72
CA LEU A 89 8.68 4.31 -1.63
C LEU A 89 7.49 3.45 -2.09
N GLY A 90 7.41 3.09 -3.37
CA GLY A 90 6.28 2.39 -3.97
C GLY A 90 5.07 3.29 -4.26
N PHE A 91 5.20 4.60 -4.13
CA PHE A 91 4.15 5.57 -4.45
C PHE A 91 4.25 5.97 -5.92
N THR A 92 3.28 5.55 -6.73
CA THR A 92 3.33 5.71 -8.19
C THR A 92 2.05 6.32 -8.72
N LYS A 93 2.19 7.11 -9.79
CA LYS A 93 1.05 7.66 -10.52
C LYS A 93 0.31 6.53 -11.24
N ILE A 94 -1.02 6.59 -11.23
CA ILE A 94 -1.88 5.70 -12.02
C ILE A 94 -1.88 6.24 -13.45
N ASP A 95 -1.39 5.45 -14.39
CA ASP A 95 -1.37 5.82 -15.80
C ASP A 95 -2.75 5.58 -16.42
N VAL A 96 -3.46 6.67 -16.74
CA VAL A 96 -4.88 6.65 -17.18
C VAL A 96 -5.10 7.27 -18.55
N ALA A 97 -4.21 8.15 -19.01
CA ALA A 97 -4.41 8.91 -20.25
C ALA A 97 -4.44 7.96 -21.47
N GLY A 98 -5.48 8.06 -22.30
CA GLY A 98 -5.64 7.22 -23.48
C GLY A 98 -5.96 5.74 -23.19
N LYS A 99 -6.28 5.37 -21.94
CA LYS A 99 -6.73 4.03 -21.58
C LYS A 99 -8.25 3.94 -21.51
N LYS A 100 -8.77 2.71 -21.51
CA LYS A 100 -10.18 2.45 -21.21
C LYS A 100 -10.50 2.89 -19.79
N PHE A 101 -11.67 3.50 -19.62
CA PHE A 101 -12.15 3.90 -18.32
C PHE A 101 -12.30 2.68 -17.40
N ASN A 102 -11.69 2.75 -16.21
CA ASN A 102 -11.75 1.74 -15.18
C ASN A 102 -12.29 2.35 -13.88
N PRO A 103 -13.54 2.05 -13.47
CA PRO A 103 -14.13 2.60 -12.24
C PRO A 103 -13.35 2.29 -10.95
N HIS A 104 -12.48 1.27 -10.95
CA HIS A 104 -11.64 0.96 -9.79
C HIS A 104 -10.52 1.98 -9.58
N GLU A 105 -10.00 2.57 -10.65
CA GLU A 105 -8.81 3.44 -10.63
C GLU A 105 -9.12 4.88 -11.05
N MET A 106 -10.33 5.11 -11.59
CA MET A 106 -10.73 6.36 -12.24
C MET A 106 -12.12 6.81 -11.79
N GLU A 107 -12.26 8.11 -11.60
CA GLU A 107 -13.52 8.81 -11.39
C GLU A 107 -13.84 9.66 -12.63
N CYS A 108 -14.96 9.37 -13.29
CA CYS A 108 -15.42 10.15 -14.44
C CYS A 108 -16.07 11.44 -13.97
N ILE A 109 -15.44 12.58 -14.24
CA ILE A 109 -15.97 13.90 -13.89
C ILE A 109 -16.87 14.46 -14.98
N GLU A 110 -16.51 14.20 -16.24
CA GLU A 110 -17.22 14.74 -17.40
C GLU A 110 -17.20 13.73 -18.55
N VAL A 111 -18.30 13.68 -19.30
CA VAL A 111 -18.39 12.90 -20.54
C VAL A 111 -18.30 13.86 -21.71
N VAL A 112 -17.34 13.63 -22.60
CA VAL A 112 -17.05 14.50 -23.76
C VAL A 112 -17.13 13.71 -25.06
N ALA A 113 -17.18 14.41 -26.20
CA ALA A 113 -17.13 13.77 -27.51
C ALA A 113 -15.79 13.04 -27.69
N GLY A 114 -15.84 11.75 -28.01
CA GLY A 114 -14.63 10.94 -28.17
C GLY A 114 -14.93 9.46 -28.43
N GLU A 115 -13.87 8.65 -28.41
CA GLU A 115 -13.98 7.20 -28.45
C GLU A 115 -14.73 6.71 -27.20
N ASP A 116 -15.72 5.84 -27.41
CA ASP A 116 -16.60 5.40 -26.35
C ASP A 116 -15.83 4.68 -25.23
N ASN A 117 -16.07 5.11 -23.99
CA ASN A 117 -15.48 4.51 -22.79
C ASN A 117 -13.93 4.62 -22.70
N MET A 118 -13.33 5.58 -23.39
CA MET A 118 -11.89 5.88 -23.35
C MET A 118 -11.62 7.18 -22.59
N VAL A 119 -10.51 7.24 -21.85
CA VAL A 119 -10.06 8.47 -21.19
C VAL A 119 -9.54 9.45 -22.23
N VAL A 120 -10.22 10.60 -22.34
CA VAL A 120 -9.88 11.70 -23.25
C VAL A 120 -8.88 12.64 -22.60
N GLU A 121 -9.08 12.95 -21.31
CA GLU A 121 -8.24 13.89 -20.58
C GLU A 121 -8.14 13.50 -19.11
N GLU A 122 -6.95 13.61 -18.53
CA GLU A 122 -6.73 13.50 -17.09
C GLU A 122 -6.80 14.88 -16.45
N LEU A 123 -7.74 15.09 -15.53
CA LEU A 123 -7.94 16.35 -14.81
C LEU A 123 -7.13 16.40 -13.51
N LEU A 124 -7.06 15.26 -12.82
CA LEU A 124 -6.33 15.10 -11.58
C LEU A 124 -5.64 13.75 -11.54
N SER A 125 -4.35 13.77 -11.19
CA SER A 125 -3.55 12.55 -11.18
C SER A 125 -3.98 11.57 -10.10
N GLY A 126 -4.20 10.31 -10.49
CA GLY A 126 -4.40 9.20 -9.54
C GLY A 126 -3.07 8.69 -9.01
N TYR A 127 -3.05 8.17 -7.78
CA TYR A 127 -1.85 7.58 -7.17
C TYR A 127 -2.16 6.32 -6.37
N LYS A 128 -1.21 5.39 -6.38
CA LYS A 128 -1.22 4.16 -5.58
C LYS A 128 0.06 4.01 -4.77
N LEU A 129 -0.06 3.44 -3.57
CA LEU A 129 1.05 3.01 -2.73
C LEU A 129 1.13 1.49 -2.81
N HIS A 130 2.16 0.99 -3.47
CA HIS A 130 2.25 -0.40 -3.91
C HIS A 130 0.99 -0.79 -4.71
N ASP A 131 0.18 -1.71 -4.20
CA ASP A 131 -1.06 -2.18 -4.84
C ASP A 131 -2.32 -1.48 -4.30
N LYS A 132 -2.18 -0.60 -3.29
CA LYS A 132 -3.30 0.09 -2.67
C LYS A 132 -3.52 1.45 -3.31
N ILE A 133 -4.72 1.71 -3.81
CA ILE A 133 -5.11 3.02 -4.34
C ILE A 133 -5.22 4.01 -3.20
N VAL A 134 -4.49 5.12 -3.31
CA VAL A 134 -4.51 6.23 -2.35
C VAL A 134 -5.49 7.31 -2.82
N ARG A 135 -5.51 7.57 -4.13
CA ARG A 135 -6.46 8.47 -4.78
C ARG A 135 -6.69 8.00 -6.21
N VAL A 136 -7.96 7.89 -6.62
CA VAL A 136 -8.33 7.61 -8.02
C VAL A 136 -8.02 8.81 -8.91
N ALA A 137 -7.73 8.56 -10.18
CA ALA A 137 -7.56 9.64 -11.15
C ALA A 137 -8.91 10.24 -11.51
N GLN A 138 -8.99 11.57 -11.65
CA GLN A 138 -10.19 12.21 -12.17
C GLN A 138 -10.01 12.46 -13.66
N VAL A 139 -10.95 11.98 -14.46
CA VAL A 139 -10.82 11.92 -15.91
C VAL A 139 -12.08 12.39 -16.63
N LYS A 140 -11.90 12.85 -17.87
CA LYS A 140 -12.98 12.99 -18.85
C LYS A 140 -13.04 11.74 -19.72
N VAL A 141 -14.23 11.19 -19.89
CA VAL A 141 -14.46 9.96 -20.66
C VAL A 141 -15.15 10.28 -21.97
N GLY A 142 -14.68 9.66 -23.05
CA GLY A 142 -15.24 9.80 -24.38
C GLY A 142 -16.57 9.06 -24.49
N LYS A 143 -17.52 9.67 -25.19
CA LYS A 143 -18.75 9.04 -25.67
C LYS A 143 -18.93 9.37 -27.13
N THR A 144 -19.24 8.34 -27.92
CA THR A 144 -19.58 8.55 -29.33
C THR A 144 -20.94 9.22 -29.42
N LEU A 145 -21.00 10.42 -30.02
CA LEU A 145 -22.26 11.09 -30.33
C LEU A 145 -22.92 10.34 -31.49
N GLN A 146 -24.02 9.63 -31.21
CA GLN A 146 -24.90 9.15 -32.26
C GLN A 146 -25.68 10.36 -32.78
N ASN A 147 -25.34 10.80 -34.00
CA ASN A 147 -26.19 11.72 -34.77
C ASN A 147 -27.41 10.96 -35.31
#